data_AF-A0A7X3T5E5-F1
#
_entry.id   AF-A0A7X3T5E5-F1
#
_cell.length_a   1.000
_cell.length_b   1.000
_cell.length_c   1.000
_cell.angle_alpha   90.00
_cell.angle_beta   90.00
_cell.angle_gamma   90.00
#
_symmetry.space_group_name_H-M   'P 1'
#
loop_
_entity.id
_entity.type
_entity.pdbx_description
1 polymer ?
#
loop_
_entity_poly.entity_id
_entity_poly.type
_entity_poly.pdbx_seq_one_letter_code
_entity_poly.pdbx_strand_id
1 'polypeptide(L)'
;RAMEVDPQFMEPEYPFEWAGVYDLSAGTHELVLQEGPDPTMKAALVPVNASTDEALEDAVEPVVMVFSDDEYELSAGGTLQPSGQLIALNLTADELRFDVQIERPGAYALFTEHHPDEFQAQLFGSGVLVKPVVEREFKPDHEHDDEVTSVGITTPGDLDPDRLNDWISDLLRTKGVDIFRMKGILSIKGQPNRFVFQGVHMLFDGRPDRPWDGEPRYNSLIFIGRNLDRTELTEGFEACLA
;
A
#
# COMPACT_ATOMS: atom_id res chain seq x y z
N ARG A 1 -6.82 -36.90 -1.69
CA ARG A 1 -6.76 -36.49 -3.12
C ARG A 1 -6.29 -35.04 -3.05
N ALA A 2 -5.02 -34.80 -3.34
CA ALA A 2 -4.41 -33.48 -3.20
C ALA A 2 -5.15 -32.50 -4.12
N MET A 3 -5.60 -31.38 -3.57
CA MET A 3 -6.17 -30.28 -4.34
C MET A 3 -5.05 -29.74 -5.23
N GLU A 4 -5.30 -29.67 -6.54
CA GLU A 4 -4.45 -28.91 -7.45
C GLU A 4 -4.43 -27.47 -6.93
N VAL A 5 -3.25 -27.01 -6.52
CA VAL A 5 -3.03 -25.60 -6.19
C VAL A 5 -3.15 -24.85 -7.51
N ASP A 6 -4.13 -23.96 -7.59
CA ASP A 6 -4.33 -23.09 -8.74
C ASP A 6 -3.01 -22.36 -9.04
N PRO A 7 -2.45 -22.47 -10.26
CA PRO A 7 -1.24 -21.74 -10.64
C PRO A 7 -1.35 -20.23 -10.46
N GLN A 8 -2.58 -19.69 -10.46
CA GLN A 8 -2.88 -18.26 -10.31
C GLN A 8 -2.82 -17.81 -8.84
N PHE A 9 -2.91 -18.73 -7.87
CA PHE A 9 -2.85 -18.45 -6.43
C PHE A 9 -1.50 -17.87 -5.93
N MET A 10 -0.47 -17.91 -6.77
CA MET A 10 0.86 -17.36 -6.47
C MET A 10 1.01 -15.90 -6.93
N GLU A 11 0.04 -15.34 -7.67
CA GLU A 11 0.06 -13.95 -8.10
C GLU A 11 -0.27 -13.03 -6.92
N PRO A 12 0.45 -11.90 -6.73
CA PRO A 12 0.14 -10.97 -5.66
C PRO A 12 -1.22 -10.33 -5.90
N GLU A 13 -2.12 -10.43 -4.93
CA GLU A 13 -3.31 -9.57 -4.88
C GLU A 13 -2.91 -8.19 -4.35
N TYR A 14 -3.31 -7.15 -5.07
CA TYR A 14 -3.05 -5.76 -4.72
C TYR A 14 -4.37 -5.08 -4.35
N PRO A 15 -4.37 -4.17 -3.36
CA PRO A 15 -5.58 -3.45 -2.94
C PRO A 15 -5.96 -2.31 -3.90
N PHE A 16 -5.35 -2.27 -5.09
CA PHE A 16 -5.56 -1.29 -6.14
C PHE A 16 -5.43 -1.98 -7.49
N GLU A 17 -6.22 -1.54 -8.46
CA GLU A 17 -6.23 -2.06 -9.82
C GLU A 17 -5.34 -1.27 -10.77
N TRP A 18 -4.97 -0.05 -10.41
CA TRP A 18 -4.23 0.83 -11.30
C TRP A 18 -3.26 1.76 -10.58
N ALA A 19 -2.15 2.05 -11.26
CA ALA A 19 -1.27 3.15 -10.89
C ALA A 19 -0.73 3.90 -12.11
N GLY A 20 -0.54 5.20 -11.96
CA GLY A 20 0.08 6.04 -12.98
C GLY A 20 1.05 7.06 -12.39
N VAL A 21 2.21 7.18 -13.03
CA VAL A 21 3.26 8.13 -12.66
C VAL A 21 3.17 9.37 -13.54
N TYR A 22 3.15 10.54 -12.91
CA TYR A 22 3.01 11.84 -13.56
C TYR A 22 4.21 12.74 -13.23
N ASP A 23 4.69 13.48 -14.22
CA ASP A 23 5.57 14.63 -13.98
C ASP A 23 4.69 15.85 -13.64
N LEU A 24 4.69 16.24 -12.36
CA LEU A 24 3.87 17.35 -11.86
C LEU A 24 4.72 18.56 -11.53
N SER A 25 4.22 19.73 -11.92
CA SER A 25 4.83 21.01 -11.54
C SER A 25 4.45 21.37 -10.09
N ALA A 26 5.17 22.31 -9.46
CA ALA A 26 4.68 22.85 -8.19
C ALA A 26 3.44 23.72 -8.43
N GLY A 27 2.39 23.53 -7.63
CA GLY A 27 1.12 24.22 -7.75
C GLY A 27 -0.08 23.29 -7.64
N THR A 28 -1.25 23.82 -7.96
CA THR A 28 -2.52 23.10 -7.92
C THR A 28 -2.79 22.46 -9.28
N HIS A 29 -3.08 21.17 -9.26
CA HIS A 29 -3.61 20.38 -10.37
C HIS A 29 -5.03 19.97 -10.01
N GLU A 30 -5.79 19.44 -10.96
CA GLU A 30 -7.18 19.06 -10.76
C GLU A 30 -7.40 17.63 -11.22
N LEU A 31 -7.73 16.75 -10.30
CA LEU A 31 -8.23 15.41 -10.62
C LEU A 31 -9.74 15.52 -10.83
N VAL A 32 -10.18 15.24 -12.05
CA VAL A 32 -11.58 15.33 -12.47
C VAL A 32 -12.05 13.92 -12.80
N LEU A 33 -13.17 13.51 -12.22
CA LEU A 33 -13.82 12.24 -12.48
C LEU A 33 -15.25 12.48 -13.00
N GLN A 34 -15.85 11.42 -13.53
CA GLN A 34 -17.25 11.33 -13.90
C GLN A 34 -17.94 10.30 -12.99
N GLU A 35 -19.27 10.26 -13.05
CA GLU A 35 -20.07 9.24 -12.37
C GLU A 35 -19.60 7.83 -12.80
N GLY A 36 -19.34 6.99 -11.81
CA GLY A 36 -18.92 5.60 -12.00
C GLY A 36 -19.77 4.63 -11.17
N PRO A 37 -19.39 3.34 -11.15
CA PRO A 37 -20.18 2.29 -10.51
C PRO A 37 -20.28 2.46 -8.99
N ASP A 38 -19.19 2.92 -8.36
CA ASP A 38 -19.07 2.99 -6.90
C ASP A 38 -19.18 4.42 -6.36
N PRO A 39 -19.85 4.61 -5.21
CA PRO A 39 -20.02 5.93 -4.59
C PRO A 39 -18.74 6.44 -3.91
N THR A 40 -17.72 5.60 -3.79
CA THR A 40 -16.43 5.90 -3.15
C THR A 40 -15.31 5.18 -3.88
N MET A 41 -14.09 5.73 -3.85
CA MET A 41 -12.89 5.05 -4.37
C MET A 41 -11.69 5.38 -3.50
N LYS A 42 -10.95 4.36 -3.06
CA LYS A 42 -9.69 4.57 -2.34
C LYS A 42 -8.57 4.98 -3.29
N ALA A 43 -7.72 5.89 -2.84
CA ALA A 43 -6.57 6.37 -3.59
C ALA A 43 -5.40 6.74 -2.70
N ALA A 44 -4.18 6.66 -3.26
CA ALA A 44 -2.98 7.17 -2.64
C ALA A 44 -2.14 7.95 -3.67
N LEU A 45 -1.65 9.12 -3.28
CA LEU A 45 -0.66 9.88 -4.06
C LEU A 45 0.65 9.91 -3.30
N VAL A 46 1.73 9.45 -3.95
CA VAL A 46 3.06 9.39 -3.34
C VAL A 46 4.12 10.00 -4.25
N PRO A 47 5.13 10.70 -3.72
CA PRO A 47 6.27 11.11 -4.51
C PRO A 47 7.12 9.89 -4.89
N VAL A 48 7.62 9.87 -6.13
CA VAL A 48 8.56 8.84 -6.61
C VAL A 48 9.85 9.49 -7.12
N ASN A 49 10.93 8.73 -7.19
CA ASN A 49 12.26 9.26 -7.51
C ASN A 49 12.43 9.62 -9.00
N ALA A 50 11.63 9.04 -9.89
CA ALA A 50 11.64 9.28 -11.33
C ALA A 50 10.33 8.83 -11.99
N SER A 51 10.04 9.32 -13.20
CA SER A 51 8.89 8.89 -14.01
C SER A 51 9.22 7.65 -14.83
N THR A 52 9.43 6.51 -14.14
CA THR A 52 9.89 5.23 -14.73
C THR A 52 9.17 4.03 -14.12
N ASP A 53 9.18 2.90 -14.82
CA ASP A 53 8.64 1.62 -14.33
C ASP A 53 9.32 1.11 -13.05
N GLU A 54 10.62 1.32 -12.92
CA GLU A 54 11.40 0.93 -11.73
C GLU A 54 10.97 1.74 -10.51
N ALA A 55 10.81 3.05 -10.68
CA ALA A 55 10.30 3.94 -9.62
C ALA A 55 8.85 3.59 -9.21
N LEU A 56 8.02 3.17 -10.16
CA LEU A 56 6.67 2.70 -9.87
C LEU A 56 6.69 1.38 -9.08
N GLU A 57 7.52 0.42 -9.50
CA GLU A 57 7.72 -0.86 -8.80
C GLU A 57 8.18 -0.64 -7.35
N ASP A 58 9.16 0.23 -7.13
CA ASP A 58 9.65 0.59 -5.80
C ASP A 58 8.56 1.21 -4.90
N ALA A 59 7.54 1.82 -5.49
CA ALA A 59 6.41 2.44 -4.78
C ALA A 59 5.30 1.46 -4.42
N VAL A 60 5.20 0.29 -5.07
CA VAL A 60 4.11 -0.68 -4.87
C VAL A 60 4.00 -1.13 -3.41
N GLU A 61 5.07 -1.65 -2.82
CA GLU A 61 5.02 -2.17 -1.43
C GLU A 61 4.71 -1.07 -0.39
N PRO A 62 5.36 0.11 -0.43
CA PRO A 62 4.95 1.23 0.41
C PRO A 62 3.49 1.61 0.24
N VAL A 63 2.93 1.60 -0.98
CA VAL A 63 1.53 1.98 -1.19
C VAL A 63 0.57 0.89 -0.76
N VAL A 64 0.92 -0.39 -0.86
CA VAL A 64 0.13 -1.47 -0.25
C VAL A 64 -0.02 -1.23 1.27
N MET A 65 1.05 -0.81 1.95
CA MET A 65 0.99 -0.44 3.36
C MET A 65 0.04 0.73 3.61
N VAL A 66 0.09 1.77 2.77
CA VAL A 66 -0.83 2.90 2.83
C VAL A 66 -2.28 2.42 2.68
N PHE A 67 -2.57 1.56 1.70
CA PHE A 67 -3.91 1.02 1.46
C PHE A 67 -4.44 0.14 2.60
N SER A 68 -3.58 -0.36 3.46
CA SER A 68 -4.01 -1.04 4.68
C SER A 68 -4.39 -0.05 5.79
N ASP A 69 -3.79 1.14 5.85
CA ASP A 69 -3.87 2.07 6.98
C ASP A 69 -5.19 2.87 7.06
N ASP A 70 -5.33 3.68 8.11
CA ASP A 70 -6.52 4.52 8.33
C ASP A 70 -6.70 5.51 7.18
N GLU A 71 -7.88 5.46 6.56
CA GLU A 71 -8.32 6.40 5.54
C GLU A 71 -8.96 7.65 6.13
N TYR A 72 -8.86 8.75 5.40
CA TYR A 72 -9.73 9.91 5.61
C TYR A 72 -10.60 10.13 4.38
N GLU A 73 -11.83 10.56 4.62
CA GLU A 73 -12.76 10.88 3.54
C GLU A 73 -12.40 12.25 2.93
N LEU A 74 -12.40 12.30 1.60
CA LEU A 74 -12.23 13.53 0.83
C LEU A 74 -13.43 13.72 -0.09
N SER A 75 -14.21 14.77 0.13
CA SER A 75 -15.32 15.17 -0.74
C SER A 75 -14.86 16.04 -1.90
N ALA A 76 -15.68 16.09 -2.97
CA ALA A 76 -15.44 16.97 -4.11
C ALA A 76 -15.22 18.44 -3.68
N GLY A 77 -14.28 19.11 -4.33
CA GLY A 77 -13.73 20.42 -3.97
C GLY A 77 -12.64 20.37 -2.89
N GLY A 78 -12.37 19.19 -2.32
CA GLY A 78 -11.30 18.98 -1.36
C GLY A 78 -9.92 18.91 -2.00
N THR A 79 -8.89 19.08 -1.17
CA THR A 79 -7.48 19.03 -1.60
C THR A 79 -6.82 17.72 -1.20
N LEU A 80 -6.35 16.99 -2.20
CA LEU A 80 -5.46 15.86 -2.11
C LEU A 80 -4.00 16.34 -2.04
N GLN A 81 -3.22 15.77 -1.12
CA GLN A 81 -1.80 16.04 -0.97
C GLN A 81 -1.02 14.72 -1.00
N PRO A 82 0.24 14.73 -1.48
CA PRO A 82 1.12 13.56 -1.39
C PRO A 82 1.62 13.37 0.05
N SER A 83 0.72 12.99 0.95
CA SER A 83 0.95 12.82 2.38
C SER A 83 1.38 11.41 2.77
N GLY A 84 1.19 10.43 1.89
CA GLY A 84 1.38 9.01 2.22
C GLY A 84 0.29 8.45 3.13
N GLN A 85 -0.87 9.09 3.21
CA GLN A 85 -2.07 8.59 3.89
C GLN A 85 -3.10 8.11 2.85
N LEU A 86 -3.88 7.09 3.20
CA LEU A 86 -4.97 6.59 2.37
C LEU A 86 -6.13 7.57 2.33
N ILE A 87 -6.70 7.72 1.14
CA ILE A 87 -7.77 8.68 0.87
C ILE A 87 -8.97 7.89 0.39
N ALA A 88 -10.13 8.10 1.01
CA ALA A 88 -11.41 7.63 0.48
C ALA A 88 -12.08 8.80 -0.27
N LEU A 89 -12.02 8.80 -1.60
CA LEU A 89 -12.69 9.81 -2.42
C LEU A 89 -14.19 9.57 -2.36
N ASN A 90 -14.96 10.58 -1.95
CA ASN A 90 -16.42 10.55 -2.00
C ASN A 90 -16.90 10.99 -3.38
N LEU A 91 -17.51 10.06 -4.12
CA LEU A 91 -17.89 10.21 -5.53
C LEU A 91 -19.41 10.43 -5.71
N THR A 92 -20.11 10.91 -4.67
CA THR A 92 -21.57 11.10 -4.70
C THR A 92 -22.04 12.49 -5.14
N ALA A 93 -21.11 13.41 -5.42
CA ALA A 93 -21.44 14.78 -5.83
C ALA A 93 -21.69 14.90 -7.34
N ASP A 94 -22.46 15.93 -7.74
CA ASP A 94 -22.76 16.21 -9.15
C ASP A 94 -21.52 16.56 -9.99
N GLU A 95 -20.52 17.22 -9.37
CA GLU A 95 -19.23 17.54 -9.99
C GLU A 95 -18.10 16.91 -9.17
N LEU A 96 -17.40 15.95 -9.75
CA LEU A 96 -16.30 15.22 -9.10
C LEU A 96 -14.96 15.84 -9.47
N ARG A 97 -14.58 16.89 -8.73
CA ARG A 97 -13.31 17.60 -8.89
C ARG A 97 -12.55 17.62 -7.57
N PHE A 98 -11.27 17.29 -7.59
CA PHE A 98 -10.39 17.30 -6.43
C PHE A 98 -9.12 18.07 -6.75
N ASP A 99 -8.73 19.00 -5.89
CA ASP A 99 -7.49 19.74 -6.04
C ASP A 99 -6.32 18.83 -5.66
N VAL A 100 -5.30 18.73 -6.51
CA VAL A 100 -4.06 17.99 -6.23
C VAL A 100 -2.96 19.01 -6.00
N GLN A 101 -2.55 19.19 -4.74
CA GLN A 101 -1.57 20.20 -4.36
C GLN A 101 -0.15 19.63 -4.32
N ILE A 102 0.71 20.15 -5.20
CA ILE A 102 2.11 19.73 -5.32
C ILE A 102 3.03 20.84 -4.82
N GLU A 103 3.78 20.58 -3.74
CA GLU A 103 4.70 21.57 -3.17
C GLU A 103 6.02 21.67 -3.94
N ARG A 104 6.53 20.55 -4.44
CA ARG A 104 7.81 20.46 -5.13
C ARG A 104 7.60 19.82 -6.50
N PRO A 105 8.12 20.39 -7.59
CA PRO A 105 8.00 19.75 -8.89
C PRO A 105 8.75 18.42 -8.87
N GLY A 106 8.20 17.39 -9.50
CA GLY A 106 8.77 16.05 -9.51
C GLY A 106 7.83 14.99 -10.05
N ALA A 107 8.25 13.74 -9.91
CA ALA A 107 7.46 12.58 -10.29
C ALA A 107 6.56 12.14 -9.11
N TYR A 108 5.29 11.89 -9.41
CA TYR A 108 4.30 11.46 -8.43
C TYR A 108 3.50 10.28 -8.98
N ALA A 109 3.31 9.24 -8.17
CA ALA A 109 2.49 8.10 -8.52
C ALA A 109 1.12 8.21 -7.83
N LEU A 110 0.06 8.14 -8.63
CA LEU A 110 -1.32 8.00 -8.16
C LEU A 110 -1.71 6.53 -8.29
N PHE A 111 -2.17 5.94 -7.19
CA PHE A 111 -2.75 4.60 -7.12
C PHE A 111 -4.23 4.71 -6.82
N THR A 112 -5.06 3.90 -7.47
CA THR A 112 -6.52 3.89 -7.29
C THR A 112 -7.03 2.47 -7.10
N GLU A 113 -7.97 2.32 -6.17
CA GLU A 113 -8.68 1.06 -5.89
C GLU A 113 -9.22 0.45 -7.18
N HIS A 114 -9.88 1.28 -7.98
CA HIS A 114 -10.47 0.90 -9.26
C HIS A 114 -9.69 1.48 -10.44
N HIS A 115 -9.90 0.90 -11.62
CA HIS A 115 -9.34 1.45 -12.85
C HIS A 115 -9.93 2.86 -13.18
N PRO A 116 -9.08 3.88 -13.48
CA PRO A 116 -9.53 5.25 -13.80
C PRO A 116 -10.58 5.36 -14.89
N ASP A 117 -10.59 4.44 -15.86
CA ASP A 117 -11.53 4.45 -16.99
C ASP A 117 -12.99 4.26 -16.54
N GLU A 118 -13.24 3.55 -15.43
CA GLU A 118 -14.59 3.36 -14.88
C GLU A 118 -15.25 4.68 -14.48
N PHE A 119 -14.42 5.67 -14.14
CA PHE A 119 -14.82 7.00 -13.73
C PHE A 119 -14.37 8.08 -14.73
N GLN A 120 -13.82 7.69 -15.90
CA GLN A 120 -13.19 8.60 -16.86
C GLN A 120 -12.24 9.61 -16.20
N ALA A 121 -11.46 9.17 -15.20
CA ALA A 121 -10.66 10.06 -14.39
C ALA A 121 -9.52 10.69 -15.21
N GLN A 122 -9.34 12.00 -15.05
CA GLN A 122 -8.39 12.81 -15.80
C GLN A 122 -7.70 13.81 -14.88
N LEU A 123 -6.39 13.97 -15.03
CA LEU A 123 -5.60 14.95 -14.30
C LEU A 123 -5.33 16.17 -15.18
N PHE A 124 -5.56 17.37 -14.65
CA PHE A 124 -5.31 18.62 -15.34
C PHE A 124 -4.30 19.48 -14.58
N GLY A 125 -3.39 20.12 -15.31
CA GLY A 125 -2.46 21.13 -14.78
C GLY A 125 -2.66 22.42 -15.55
N SER A 126 -3.05 23.50 -14.86
CA SER A 126 -3.38 24.79 -15.50
C SER A 126 -4.38 24.66 -16.67
N GLY A 127 -5.38 23.78 -16.53
CA GLY A 127 -6.40 23.51 -17.55
C GLY A 127 -5.94 22.63 -18.73
N VAL A 128 -4.72 22.10 -18.71
CA VAL A 128 -4.20 21.19 -19.72
C VAL A 128 -4.18 19.76 -19.18
N LEU A 129 -4.67 18.80 -19.97
CA LEU A 129 -4.62 17.38 -19.60
C LEU A 129 -3.17 16.92 -19.41
N VAL A 130 -2.88 16.37 -18.24
CA VAL A 130 -1.62 15.73 -17.89
C VAL A 130 -1.84 14.22 -17.99
N LYS A 131 -1.07 13.56 -18.84
CA LYS A 131 -1.13 12.10 -19.00
C LYS A 131 -0.08 11.44 -18.10
N PRO A 132 -0.33 10.21 -17.63
CA PRO A 132 0.72 9.43 -16.99
C PRO A 132 1.85 9.19 -17.99
N VAL A 133 3.09 9.30 -17.50
CA VAL A 133 4.32 8.95 -18.22
C VAL A 133 4.50 7.42 -18.23
N VAL A 134 4.13 6.78 -17.12
CA VAL A 134 4.11 5.34 -16.92
C VAL A 134 2.77 4.99 -16.30
N GLU A 135 2.13 3.92 -16.77
CA GLU A 135 0.90 3.39 -16.18
C GLU A 135 1.02 1.87 -16.05
N ARG A 136 0.37 1.32 -15.03
CA ARG A 136 0.34 -0.11 -14.79
C ARG A 136 -1.03 -0.52 -14.27
N GLU A 137 -1.55 -1.57 -14.89
CA GLU A 137 -2.72 -2.31 -14.41
C GLU A 137 -2.24 -3.45 -13.51
N PHE A 138 -2.92 -3.62 -12.39
CA PHE A 138 -2.79 -4.74 -11.49
C PHE A 138 -4.05 -5.57 -11.67
N LYS A 139 -3.92 -6.86 -12.00
CA LYS A 139 -5.07 -7.70 -12.28
C LYS A 139 -5.86 -7.96 -10.99
N PRO A 140 -7.14 -7.56 -10.90
CA PRO A 140 -8.08 -8.29 -10.07
C PRO A 140 -8.46 -9.53 -10.89
N ASP A 141 -8.02 -10.72 -10.49
CA ASP A 141 -8.71 -11.89 -11.02
C ASP A 141 -10.13 -11.85 -10.45
N HIS A 142 -11.12 -12.01 -11.34
CA HIS A 142 -12.52 -11.76 -11.05
C HIS A 142 -13.04 -12.53 -9.83
N GLU A 143 -14.06 -11.93 -9.21
CA GLU A 143 -14.69 -12.25 -7.93
C GLU A 143 -13.87 -11.67 -6.77
N HIS A 144 -14.35 -10.54 -6.23
CA HIS A 144 -14.04 -10.16 -4.87
C HIS A 144 -14.36 -11.38 -3.99
N ASP A 145 -13.35 -12.15 -3.60
CA ASP A 145 -13.40 -12.75 -2.29
C ASP A 145 -13.13 -11.57 -1.36
N ASP A 146 -14.19 -10.80 -1.04
CA ASP A 146 -14.17 -9.66 -0.09
C ASP A 146 -13.47 -10.00 1.24
N GLU A 147 -13.17 -11.28 1.48
CA GLU A 147 -12.39 -11.74 2.61
C GLU A 147 -10.90 -11.39 2.51
N VAL A 148 -10.26 -11.30 1.33
CA VAL A 148 -8.81 -11.05 1.22
C VAL A 148 -8.50 -9.56 1.34
N THR A 149 -7.75 -9.23 2.39
CA THR A 149 -7.39 -7.86 2.78
C THR A 149 -5.90 -7.79 3.10
N SER A 150 -5.43 -6.58 3.41
CA SER A 150 -4.05 -6.36 3.84
C SER A 150 -4.00 -5.57 5.14
N VAL A 151 -3.04 -5.90 6.00
CA VAL A 151 -2.76 -5.21 7.27
C VAL A 151 -1.30 -4.81 7.30
N GLY A 152 -1.06 -3.51 7.23
CA GLY A 152 0.24 -2.87 7.35
C GLY A 152 0.47 -2.39 8.78
N ILE A 153 1.68 -2.63 9.30
CA ILE A 153 2.11 -2.15 10.61
C ILE A 153 3.43 -1.39 10.43
N THR A 154 3.44 -0.13 10.88
CA THR A 154 4.67 0.69 10.93
C THR A 154 4.86 1.26 12.32
N THR A 155 5.97 0.92 12.97
CA THR A 155 6.21 1.26 14.38
C THR A 155 7.69 1.57 14.64
N PRO A 156 8.03 2.69 15.30
CA PRO A 156 9.41 2.98 15.69
C PRO A 156 9.88 2.09 16.84
N GLY A 157 11.19 1.91 16.98
CA GLY A 157 11.80 1.19 18.10
C GLY A 157 12.36 -0.18 17.73
N ASP A 158 12.99 -0.82 18.72
CA ASP A 158 13.65 -2.12 18.55
C ASP A 158 12.77 -3.25 19.09
N LEU A 159 12.68 -4.33 18.33
CA LEU A 159 12.02 -5.57 18.73
C LEU A 159 12.95 -6.43 19.56
N ASP A 160 12.38 -7.10 20.56
CA ASP A 160 13.03 -8.19 21.27
C ASP A 160 12.95 -9.46 20.38
N PRO A 161 14.09 -10.08 20.05
CA PRO A 161 14.11 -11.20 19.11
C PRO A 161 13.36 -12.43 19.62
N ASP A 162 13.34 -12.67 20.93
CA ASP A 162 12.67 -13.83 21.50
C ASP A 162 11.14 -13.61 21.48
N ARG A 163 10.67 -12.42 21.88
CA ARG A 163 9.23 -12.07 21.81
C ARG A 163 8.70 -12.10 20.38
N LEU A 164 9.47 -11.56 19.43
CA LEU A 164 9.12 -11.59 18.02
C LEU A 164 8.99 -13.03 17.49
N ASN A 165 9.96 -13.89 17.80
CA ASN A 165 9.95 -15.27 17.33
C ASN A 165 8.78 -16.07 17.92
N ASP A 166 8.48 -15.87 19.20
CA ASP A 166 7.33 -16.50 19.86
C ASP A 166 6.00 -16.05 19.24
N TRP A 167 5.85 -14.74 19.00
CA TRP A 167 4.65 -14.18 18.39
C TRP A 167 4.45 -14.65 16.95
N ILE A 168 5.48 -14.58 16.09
CA ILE A 168 5.37 -15.06 14.70
C ILE A 168 5.07 -16.56 14.66
N SER A 169 5.70 -17.36 15.53
CA SER A 169 5.42 -18.79 15.61
C SER A 169 3.97 -19.09 15.97
N ASP A 170 3.40 -18.35 16.93
CA ASP A 170 2.00 -18.50 17.32
C ASP A 170 1.03 -18.00 16.23
N LEU A 171 1.33 -16.84 15.64
CA LEU A 171 0.56 -16.26 14.55
C LEU A 171 0.48 -17.21 13.36
N LEU A 172 1.61 -17.75 12.92
CA LEU A 172 1.64 -18.71 11.81
C LEU A 172 0.92 -20.00 12.18
N ARG A 173 1.06 -20.51 13.41
CA ARG A 173 0.36 -21.71 13.85
C ARG A 173 -1.16 -21.55 13.87
N THR A 174 -1.65 -20.38 14.25
CA THR A 174 -3.09 -20.13 14.47
C THR A 174 -3.78 -19.56 13.23
N LYS A 175 -3.10 -18.67 12.50
CA LYS A 175 -3.64 -17.91 11.36
C LYS A 175 -2.88 -18.09 10.05
N GLY A 176 -1.83 -18.92 9.99
CA GLY A 176 -1.01 -19.05 8.78
C GLY A 176 -1.72 -19.67 7.56
N VAL A 177 -2.91 -20.26 7.74
CA VAL A 177 -3.77 -20.68 6.62
C VAL A 177 -4.44 -19.47 5.95
N ASP A 178 -4.72 -18.44 6.73
CA ASP A 178 -5.42 -17.24 6.27
C ASP A 178 -4.45 -16.12 5.91
N ILE A 179 -3.20 -16.17 6.41
CA ILE A 179 -2.12 -15.30 5.94
C ILE A 179 -1.49 -15.90 4.68
N PHE A 180 -1.64 -15.23 3.56
CA PHE A 180 -1.13 -15.71 2.28
C PHE A 180 0.30 -15.23 2.05
N ARG A 181 0.57 -13.97 2.40
CA ARG A 181 1.89 -13.36 2.29
C ARG A 181 2.17 -12.47 3.48
N MET A 182 3.43 -12.42 3.87
CA MET A 182 3.96 -11.36 4.73
C MET A 182 5.33 -10.92 4.26
N LYS A 183 5.65 -9.65 4.46
CA LYS A 183 6.99 -9.12 4.19
C LYS A 183 7.23 -7.94 5.10
N GLY A 184 8.49 -7.70 5.45
CA GLY A 184 8.81 -6.47 6.14
C GLY A 184 10.28 -6.25 6.40
N ILE A 185 10.55 -5.06 6.93
CA ILE A 185 11.83 -4.61 7.46
C ILE A 185 11.64 -4.46 8.96
N LEU A 186 12.50 -5.12 9.73
CA LEU A 186 12.46 -5.12 11.19
C LEU A 186 13.73 -4.53 11.77
N SER A 187 13.57 -3.83 12.88
CA SER A 187 14.63 -3.33 13.72
C SER A 187 14.80 -4.23 14.94
N ILE A 188 15.82 -5.09 14.95
CA ILE A 188 16.03 -6.04 16.04
C ILE A 188 17.04 -5.47 17.05
N LYS A 189 16.69 -5.56 18.34
CA LYS A 189 17.54 -5.09 19.45
C LYS A 189 18.93 -5.74 19.39
N GLY A 190 19.96 -4.90 19.49
CA GLY A 190 21.35 -5.34 19.44
C GLY A 190 21.88 -5.71 18.05
N GLN A 191 21.05 -5.66 16.99
CA GLN A 191 21.51 -5.87 15.62
C GLN A 191 21.75 -4.54 14.90
N PRO A 192 22.95 -4.32 14.33
CA PRO A 192 23.25 -3.08 13.60
C PRO A 192 22.62 -3.03 12.20
N ASN A 193 22.17 -4.17 11.69
CA ASN A 193 21.56 -4.30 10.37
C ASN A 193 20.04 -4.32 10.44
N ARG A 194 19.42 -3.86 9.35
CA ARG A 194 18.00 -4.14 9.07
C ARG A 194 17.82 -5.63 8.92
N PHE A 195 16.70 -6.14 9.39
CA PHE A 195 16.31 -7.52 9.13
C PHE A 195 15.15 -7.52 8.16
N VAL A 196 15.37 -8.03 6.95
CA VAL A 196 14.32 -8.17 5.95
C VAL A 196 13.77 -9.58 6.03
N PHE A 197 12.47 -9.72 6.13
CA PHE A 197 11.80 -11.00 6.09
C PHE A 197 10.75 -11.03 5.00
N GLN A 198 10.46 -12.25 4.54
CA GLN A 198 9.37 -12.57 3.66
C GLN A 198 8.79 -13.92 4.06
N GLY A 199 7.49 -14.07 3.91
CA GLY A 199 6.81 -15.31 4.20
C GLY A 199 5.62 -15.53 3.28
N VAL A 200 5.38 -16.80 2.98
CA VAL A 200 4.23 -17.26 2.21
C VAL A 200 3.60 -18.38 3.03
N HIS A 201 2.35 -18.19 3.44
CA HIS A 201 1.67 -19.05 4.42
C HIS A 201 2.51 -19.28 5.68
N MET A 202 2.80 -20.55 5.97
CA MET A 202 3.49 -21.02 7.17
C MET A 202 5.01 -20.82 7.10
N LEU A 203 5.54 -20.38 5.96
CA LEU A 203 6.97 -20.20 5.77
C LEU A 203 7.36 -18.77 6.12
N PHE A 204 8.28 -18.63 7.06
CA PHE A 204 8.92 -17.37 7.40
C PHE A 204 10.42 -17.51 7.13
N ASP A 205 10.94 -16.69 6.23
CA ASP A 205 12.37 -16.59 5.95
C ASP A 205 12.82 -15.15 6.14
N GLY A 206 14.01 -14.98 6.71
CA GLY A 206 14.52 -13.67 7.04
C GLY A 206 16.03 -13.62 7.04
N ARG A 207 16.56 -12.50 6.58
CA ARG A 207 18.00 -12.27 6.44
C ARG A 207 18.37 -10.85 6.86
N PRO A 208 19.57 -10.66 7.42
CA PRO A 208 20.15 -9.33 7.51
C PRO A 208 20.24 -8.71 6.11
N ASP A 209 19.82 -7.45 6.00
CA ASP A 209 20.02 -6.61 4.83
C ASP A 209 21.16 -5.61 5.10
N ARG A 210 21.01 -4.33 4.76
CA ARG A 210 22.02 -3.29 4.99
C ARG A 210 22.03 -2.78 6.44
N PRO A 211 23.15 -2.23 6.93
CA PRO A 211 23.20 -1.51 8.19
C PRO A 211 22.19 -0.34 8.24
N TRP A 212 21.84 0.10 9.45
CA TRP A 212 21.02 1.30 9.62
C TRP A 212 21.77 2.60 9.30
N ASP A 213 23.11 2.63 9.37
CA ASP A 213 23.97 3.76 8.97
C ASP A 213 23.52 5.16 9.42
N GLY A 214 22.96 5.25 10.63
CA GLY A 214 22.47 6.50 11.22
C GLY A 214 21.06 6.91 10.79
N GLU A 215 20.39 6.13 9.94
CA GLU A 215 18.96 6.28 9.68
C GLU A 215 18.13 5.95 10.93
N PRO A 216 16.97 6.61 11.11
CA PRO A 216 16.02 6.23 12.15
C PRO A 216 15.65 4.75 12.04
N ARG A 217 15.70 4.06 13.17
CA ARG A 217 15.33 2.64 13.26
C ARG A 217 13.81 2.53 13.36
N TYR A 218 13.22 1.74 12.48
CA TYR A 218 11.78 1.51 12.43
C TYR A 218 11.47 0.07 12.01
N ASN A 219 10.23 -0.32 12.21
CA ASN A 219 9.68 -1.56 11.72
C ASN A 219 8.58 -1.23 10.73
N SER A 220 8.50 -1.98 9.64
CA SER A 220 7.44 -1.87 8.65
C SER A 220 7.18 -3.26 8.08
N LEU A 221 5.95 -3.76 8.22
CA LEU A 221 5.57 -5.07 7.74
C LEU A 221 4.13 -5.09 7.22
N ILE A 222 3.89 -5.90 6.19
CA ILE A 222 2.59 -6.14 5.59
C ILE A 222 2.19 -7.61 5.81
N PHE A 223 0.93 -7.83 6.12
CA PHE A 223 0.24 -9.10 5.99
C PHE A 223 -0.80 -8.99 4.89
N ILE A 224 -0.87 -9.98 4.00
CA ILE A 224 -1.90 -10.10 2.96
C ILE A 224 -2.54 -11.46 3.14
N GLY A 225 -3.85 -11.51 3.19
CA GLY A 225 -4.59 -12.71 3.53
C GLY A 225 -6.03 -12.41 3.85
N ARG A 226 -6.78 -13.43 4.26
CA ARG A 226 -8.19 -13.28 4.59
C ARG A 226 -8.47 -13.19 6.08
N ASN A 227 -9.62 -12.63 6.45
CA ASN A 227 -10.07 -12.58 7.85
C ASN A 227 -9.00 -11.99 8.80
N LEU A 228 -8.23 -11.01 8.30
CA LEU A 228 -7.16 -10.38 9.06
C LEU A 228 -7.76 -9.41 10.09
N ASP A 229 -7.32 -9.53 11.35
CA ASP A 229 -7.67 -8.58 12.41
C ASP A 229 -6.52 -7.60 12.61
N ARG A 230 -6.71 -6.36 12.13
CA ARG A 230 -5.73 -5.28 12.25
C ARG A 230 -5.36 -5.00 13.71
N THR A 231 -6.34 -5.00 14.62
CA THR A 231 -6.09 -4.68 16.03
C THR A 231 -5.22 -5.75 16.67
N GLU A 232 -5.59 -7.03 16.47
CA GLU A 232 -4.85 -8.15 17.03
C GLU A 232 -3.42 -8.25 16.48
N LEU A 233 -3.26 -8.06 15.16
CA LEU A 233 -1.93 -8.07 14.51
C LEU A 233 -1.06 -6.92 15.02
N THR A 234 -1.63 -5.72 15.16
CA THR A 234 -0.92 -4.53 15.63
C THR A 234 -0.52 -4.67 17.10
N GLU A 235 -1.46 -5.01 17.98
CA GLU A 235 -1.19 -5.19 19.41
C GLU A 235 -0.17 -6.32 19.66
N GLY A 236 -0.30 -7.44 18.93
CA GLY A 236 0.66 -8.55 19.03
C GLY A 236 2.07 -8.15 18.59
N PHE A 237 2.18 -7.36 17.52
CA PHE A 237 3.47 -6.85 17.05
C PHE A 237 4.08 -5.82 18.02
N GLU A 238 3.30 -4.85 18.50
CA GLU A 238 3.74 -3.85 19.47
C GLU A 238 4.16 -4.49 20.80
N ALA A 239 3.52 -5.59 21.18
CA ALA A 239 3.92 -6.45 22.29
C ALA A 239 5.25 -7.19 22.06
N CYS A 240 5.97 -6.94 20.97
CA CYS A 240 7.34 -7.42 20.76
C CYS A 240 8.39 -6.31 20.95
N LEU A 241 8.01 -5.04 21.14
CA LEU A 241 8.95 -3.93 21.38
C LEU A 241 9.68 -4.04 22.73
N ALA A 242 10.95 -3.65 22.76
CA ALA A 242 11.91 -3.98 23.83
C ALA A 242 12.38 -2.84 24.73
#